data_AF-A0A1A9BPT2-F1
#
_entry.id   AF-A0A1A9BPT2-F1
#
_cell.length_a   1.000
_cell.length_b   1.000
_cell.length_c   1.000
_cell.angle_alpha   90.00
_cell.angle_beta   90.00
_cell.angle_gamma   90.00
#
_symmetry.space_group_name_H-M   'P 1'
#
loop_
_entity.id
_entity.type
_entity.pdbx_description
1 polymer ?
#
loop_
_entity_poly.entity_id
_entity_poly.type
_entity_poly.pdbx_seq_one_letter_code
_entity_poly.pdbx_strand_id
1 'polypeptide(L)'
;MRSSNDGPQRSDAQRNRERILEVALAELSHDVDVPLSRIAKKAGVGQGTFYRNFPNRESLVLEVHSHEVRVLTDAAADLLRTREPDRALREWMDRLARFAVAKAGLSDAMRRIIGTSDGPAQPGYARVIEAIETLLAANHRAGTIRPGLTTDDFLLAIAGIWQLDARADWQARSTRLLDLVMDGLRAGAPARRVSP
;
A
#
# COMPACT_ATOMS: atom_id res chain seq x y z
N MET A 1 -0.92 -3.37 44.11
CA MET A 1 -2.16 -3.28 43.32
C MET A 1 -2.39 -1.81 42.93
N ARG A 2 -2.00 -1.41 41.72
CA ARG A 2 -2.50 -0.17 41.08
C ARG A 2 -2.68 -0.45 39.61
N SER A 3 -3.91 -0.26 39.18
CA SER A 3 -4.50 -0.77 37.95
C SER A 3 -4.22 0.12 36.75
N SER A 4 -3.82 -0.54 35.67
CA SER A 4 -4.19 -0.34 34.27
C SER A 4 -4.96 0.94 33.91
N ASN A 5 -4.32 1.84 33.16
CA ASN A 5 -5.01 2.81 32.31
C ASN A 5 -4.39 2.86 30.90
N ASP A 6 -4.23 1.69 30.28
CA ASP A 6 -3.47 1.48 29.04
C ASP A 6 -4.37 1.22 27.80
N GLY A 7 -5.69 1.31 27.96
CA GLY A 7 -6.69 0.78 27.01
C GLY A 7 -7.34 1.79 26.04
N PRO A 8 -7.63 3.04 26.41
CA PRO A 8 -8.18 4.03 25.46
C PRO A 8 -7.10 4.93 24.83
N GLN A 9 -6.12 5.34 25.62
CA GLN A 9 -5.14 6.37 25.25
C GLN A 9 -4.16 5.91 24.16
N ARG A 10 -3.81 4.62 24.14
CA ARG A 10 -3.00 4.00 23.07
C ARG A 10 -3.75 3.95 21.73
N SER A 11 -5.04 3.66 21.77
CA SER A 11 -5.90 3.63 20.57
C SER A 11 -6.04 5.01 19.94
N ASP A 12 -6.19 6.04 20.77
CA ASP A 12 -6.27 7.43 20.29
C ASP A 12 -4.93 7.95 19.79
N ALA A 13 -3.82 7.61 20.45
CA ALA A 13 -2.48 7.92 19.96
C ALA A 13 -2.19 7.26 18.60
N GLN A 14 -2.61 6.00 18.42
CA GLN A 14 -2.47 5.28 17.15
C GLN A 14 -3.32 5.91 16.05
N ARG A 15 -4.60 6.17 16.30
CA ARG A 15 -5.49 6.87 15.34
C ARG A 15 -4.97 8.24 14.96
N ASN A 16 -4.44 8.98 15.93
CA ASN A 16 -3.84 10.28 15.69
C ASN A 16 -2.57 10.16 14.82
N ARG A 17 -1.76 9.12 15.05
CA ARG A 17 -0.58 8.83 14.22
C ARG A 17 -0.99 8.50 12.78
N GLU A 18 -1.97 7.62 12.58
CA GLU A 18 -2.49 7.26 11.25
C GLU A 18 -3.01 8.49 10.51
N ARG A 19 -3.83 9.33 11.17
CA ARG A 19 -4.30 10.59 10.59
C ARG A 19 -3.15 11.53 10.18
N ILE A 20 -2.08 11.62 10.98
CA ILE A 20 -0.91 12.41 10.59
C ILE A 20 -0.27 11.86 9.31
N LEU A 21 -0.12 10.54 9.20
CA LEU A 21 0.52 9.90 8.06
C LEU A 21 -0.32 10.03 6.79
N GLU A 22 -1.64 9.88 6.87
CA GLU A 22 -2.57 10.11 5.75
C GLU A 22 -2.49 11.55 5.23
N VAL A 23 -2.52 12.53 6.14
CA VAL A 23 -2.41 13.96 5.78
C VAL A 23 -1.01 14.26 5.23
N ALA A 24 0.04 13.70 5.82
CA ALA A 24 1.40 13.88 5.36
C ALA A 24 1.58 13.33 3.95
N LEU A 25 1.06 12.14 3.66
CA LEU A 25 1.09 11.55 2.32
C LEU A 25 0.42 12.50 1.31
N ALA A 26 -0.81 12.92 1.60
CA ALA A 26 -1.55 13.81 0.73
C ALA A 26 -0.80 15.12 0.46
N GLU A 27 -0.26 15.79 1.48
CA GLU A 27 0.46 17.06 1.29
C GLU A 27 1.79 16.87 0.56
N LEU A 28 2.59 15.88 0.95
CA LEU A 28 3.93 15.65 0.40
C LEU A 28 3.90 15.16 -1.06
N SER A 29 2.84 14.46 -1.48
CA SER A 29 2.66 14.07 -2.88
C SER A 29 2.36 15.25 -3.81
N HIS A 30 1.91 16.39 -3.27
CA HIS A 30 1.64 17.62 -4.06
C HIS A 30 2.78 18.63 -3.95
N ASP A 31 3.31 18.84 -2.74
CA ASP A 31 4.38 19.78 -2.44
C ASP A 31 5.33 19.15 -1.44
N VAL A 32 6.50 18.74 -1.94
CA VAL A 32 7.52 18.06 -1.15
C VAL A 32 8.17 18.97 -0.09
N ASP A 33 8.12 20.30 -0.28
CA ASP A 33 8.71 21.28 0.63
C ASP A 33 7.68 21.87 1.59
N VAL A 34 6.45 21.35 1.60
CA VAL A 34 5.38 21.76 2.50
C VAL A 34 5.86 21.85 3.96
N PRO A 35 5.52 22.93 4.70
CA PRO A 35 5.92 23.05 6.10
C PRO A 35 5.29 21.96 6.98
N LEU A 36 6.09 21.31 7.82
CA LEU A 36 5.61 20.28 8.77
C LEU A 36 4.52 20.82 9.71
N SER A 37 4.61 22.10 10.07
CA SER A 37 3.60 22.77 10.90
C SER A 37 2.24 22.86 10.20
N ARG A 38 2.20 22.95 8.86
CA ARG A 38 0.97 22.90 8.05
C ARG A 38 0.36 21.51 8.06
N ILE A 39 1.18 20.46 7.92
CA ILE A 39 0.75 19.07 8.05
C ILE A 39 0.15 18.83 9.44
N ALA A 40 0.85 19.23 10.51
CA ALA A 40 0.36 19.07 11.88
C ALA A 40 -0.99 19.76 12.10
N LYS A 41 -1.15 20.99 11.59
CA LYS A 41 -2.40 21.75 11.65
C LYS A 41 -3.53 21.03 10.90
N LYS A 42 -3.28 20.55 9.68
CA LYS A 42 -4.26 19.81 8.87
C LYS A 42 -4.66 18.47 9.50
N ALA A 43 -3.71 17.79 10.14
CA ALA A 43 -3.96 16.57 10.89
C ALA A 43 -4.70 16.82 12.23
N GLY A 44 -4.91 18.08 12.62
CA GLY A 44 -5.63 18.43 13.84
C GLY A 44 -4.83 18.17 15.12
N VAL A 45 -3.50 18.19 15.05
CA VAL A 45 -2.62 17.79 16.16
C VAL A 45 -1.75 18.95 16.62
N GLY A 46 -1.54 19.06 17.93
CA GLY A 46 -0.65 20.08 18.51
C GLY A 46 0.79 19.92 18.04
N GLN A 47 1.47 21.04 17.75
CA GLN A 47 2.86 21.07 17.25
C GLN A 47 3.83 20.28 18.14
N GLY A 48 3.73 20.42 19.46
CA GLY A 48 4.60 19.69 20.39
C GLY A 48 4.38 18.17 20.37
N THR A 49 3.18 17.70 20.05
CA THR A 49 2.91 16.26 19.87
C THR A 49 3.45 15.79 18.52
N PHE A 50 3.27 16.60 17.47
CA PHE A 50 3.78 16.30 16.14
C PHE A 50 5.31 16.17 16.13
N TYR A 51 6.04 17.20 16.55
CA TYR A 51 7.51 17.21 16.52
C TYR A 51 8.16 16.18 17.46
N ARG A 52 7.45 15.72 18.50
CA ARG A 52 7.90 14.58 19.32
C ARG A 52 7.86 13.25 18.57
N ASN A 53 6.91 13.08 17.65
CA ASN A 53 6.76 11.87 16.85
C ASN A 53 7.51 11.94 15.51
N PHE A 54 7.65 13.15 14.97
CA PHE A 54 8.25 13.43 13.66
C PHE A 54 9.18 14.65 13.78
N PRO A 55 10.40 14.49 14.35
CA PRO A 55 11.30 15.60 14.63
C PRO A 55 11.74 16.36 13.37
N ASN A 56 11.84 15.66 12.24
CA ASN A 56 12.25 16.23 10.97
C ASN A 56 11.48 15.60 9.80
N ARG A 57 11.60 16.21 8.61
CA ARG A 57 10.86 15.78 7.41
C ARG A 57 11.26 14.37 6.96
N GLU A 58 12.53 14.04 7.07
CA GLU A 58 13.05 12.71 6.75
C GLU A 58 12.34 11.62 7.57
N SER A 59 12.25 11.80 8.89
CA SER A 59 11.54 10.87 9.77
C SER A 59 10.06 10.71 9.41
N LEU A 60 9.40 11.80 8.98
CA LEU A 60 8.02 11.74 8.54
C LEU A 60 7.86 10.97 7.23
N VAL A 61 8.71 11.25 6.23
CA VAL A 61 8.66 10.58 4.92
C VAL A 61 8.91 9.08 5.06
N LEU A 62 9.90 8.68 5.87
CA LEU A 62 10.20 7.26 6.13
C LEU A 62 9.04 6.54 6.84
N GLU A 63 8.39 7.22 7.79
CA GLU A 63 7.23 6.67 8.49
C GLU A 63 6.00 6.58 7.60
N VAL A 64 5.75 7.58 6.74
CA VAL A 64 4.69 7.53 5.72
C VAL A 64 4.91 6.32 4.81
N HIS A 65 6.12 6.17 4.24
CA HIS A 65 6.44 5.04 3.38
C HIS A 65 6.25 3.69 4.10
N SER A 66 6.75 3.58 5.33
CA SER A 66 6.63 2.36 6.12
C SER A 66 5.18 2.02 6.48
N HIS A 67 4.34 3.03 6.71
CA HIS A 67 2.91 2.86 6.94
C HIS A 67 2.18 2.41 5.69
N GLU A 68 2.44 3.05 4.55
CA GLU A 68 1.85 2.66 3.26
C GLU A 68 2.18 1.22 2.88
N VAL A 69 3.43 0.78 3.10
CA VAL A 69 3.82 -0.63 2.92
C VAL A 69 3.00 -1.54 3.84
N ARG A 70 2.89 -1.21 5.14
CA ARG A 70 2.10 -2.04 6.08
C ARG A 70 0.63 -2.13 5.68
N VAL A 71 0.00 -1.01 5.36
CA VAL A 71 -1.41 -0.95 4.94
C VAL A 71 -1.63 -1.82 3.70
N LEU A 72 -0.72 -1.78 2.73
CA LEU A 72 -0.76 -2.62 1.53
C LEU A 72 -0.60 -4.11 1.87
N THR A 73 0.37 -4.48 2.70
CA THR A 73 0.68 -5.89 2.98
C THR A 73 -0.37 -6.53 3.90
N ASP A 74 -0.84 -5.82 4.91
CA ASP A 74 -1.86 -6.30 5.86
C ASP A 74 -3.20 -6.55 5.16
N ALA A 75 -3.50 -5.76 4.11
CA ALA A 75 -4.71 -5.91 3.31
C ALA A 75 -4.84 -7.28 2.65
N ALA A 76 -3.75 -7.98 2.31
CA ALA A 76 -3.82 -9.27 1.63
C ALA A 76 -4.56 -10.32 2.49
N ALA A 77 -4.19 -10.44 3.76
CA ALA A 77 -4.81 -11.39 4.70
C ALA A 77 -6.27 -11.02 5.01
N ASP A 78 -6.54 -9.73 5.23
CA ASP A 78 -7.90 -9.24 5.51
C ASP A 78 -8.87 -9.42 4.35
N LEU A 79 -8.41 -9.20 3.12
CA LEU A 79 -9.21 -9.41 1.92
C LEU A 79 -9.52 -10.88 1.71
N LEU A 80 -8.54 -11.77 1.89
CA LEU A 80 -8.75 -13.22 1.79
C LEU A 80 -9.70 -13.77 2.85
N ARG A 81 -9.79 -13.13 4.02
CA ARG A 81 -10.73 -13.51 5.08
C ARG A 81 -12.18 -13.13 4.77
N THR A 82 -12.39 -12.13 3.92
CA THR A 82 -13.70 -11.52 3.70
C THR A 82 -14.23 -11.66 2.26
N ARG A 83 -13.42 -12.18 1.34
CA ARG A 83 -13.72 -12.25 -0.10
C ARG A 83 -13.19 -13.52 -0.74
N GLU A 84 -13.81 -13.90 -1.84
CA GLU A 84 -13.27 -14.92 -2.75
C GLU A 84 -11.86 -14.53 -3.24
N PRO A 85 -10.93 -15.49 -3.42
CA PRO A 85 -9.53 -15.19 -3.69
C PRO A 85 -9.26 -14.27 -4.90
N ASP A 86 -10.03 -14.42 -5.98
CA ASP A 86 -9.87 -13.60 -7.19
C ASP A 86 -10.35 -12.17 -6.98
N ARG A 87 -11.43 -12.00 -6.19
CA ARG A 87 -11.91 -10.68 -5.78
C ARG A 87 -10.95 -10.02 -4.79
N ALA A 88 -10.37 -10.79 -3.87
CA ALA A 88 -9.37 -10.32 -2.93
C ALA A 88 -8.11 -9.82 -3.67
N LEU A 89 -7.59 -10.62 -4.62
CA LEU A 89 -6.44 -10.23 -5.44
C LEU A 89 -6.73 -8.97 -6.25
N ARG A 90 -7.89 -8.90 -6.91
CA ARG A 90 -8.26 -7.72 -7.71
C ARG A 90 -8.34 -6.45 -6.84
N GLU A 91 -8.98 -6.51 -5.68
CA GLU A 91 -9.04 -5.35 -4.79
C GLU A 91 -7.66 -4.99 -4.23
N TRP A 92 -6.84 -6.00 -3.93
CA TRP A 92 -5.46 -5.75 -3.48
C TRP A 92 -4.64 -5.04 -4.55
N MET A 93 -4.82 -5.36 -5.83
CA MET A 93 -4.19 -4.63 -6.94
C MET A 93 -4.58 -3.14 -6.97
N ASP A 94 -5.82 -2.77 -6.62
CA ASP A 94 -6.21 -1.35 -6.53
C ASP A 94 -5.44 -0.62 -5.44
N ARG A 95 -5.17 -1.30 -4.32
CA ARG A 95 -4.35 -0.76 -3.23
C ARG A 95 -2.90 -0.65 -3.66
N LEU A 96 -2.38 -1.62 -4.42
CA LEU A 96 -1.05 -1.56 -4.99
C LEU A 96 -0.90 -0.40 -5.99
N ALA A 97 -1.90 -0.16 -6.85
CA ALA A 97 -1.87 0.98 -7.77
C ALA A 97 -1.87 2.33 -7.03
N ARG A 98 -2.68 2.46 -5.97
CA ARG A 98 -2.65 3.63 -5.07
C ARG A 98 -1.27 3.82 -4.44
N PHE A 99 -0.68 2.74 -3.93
CA PHE A 99 0.67 2.74 -3.37
C PHE A 99 1.71 3.20 -4.40
N ALA A 100 1.64 2.70 -5.64
CA ALA A 100 2.57 3.06 -6.70
C ALA A 100 2.51 4.56 -7.03
N VAL A 101 1.30 5.12 -7.13
CA VAL A 101 1.08 6.55 -7.40
C VAL A 101 1.51 7.42 -6.21
N ALA A 102 1.18 7.02 -4.99
CA ALA A 102 1.63 7.66 -3.76
C ALA A 102 3.16 7.72 -3.68
N LYS A 103 3.82 6.59 -3.95
CA LYS A 103 5.28 6.48 -4.00
C LYS A 103 5.88 7.36 -5.10
N ALA A 104 5.27 7.42 -6.27
CA ALA A 104 5.72 8.33 -7.34
C ALA A 104 5.65 9.80 -6.91
N GLY A 105 4.56 10.21 -6.25
CA GLY A 105 4.44 11.56 -5.68
C GLY A 105 5.47 11.86 -4.59
N LEU A 106 5.89 10.84 -3.83
CA LEU A 106 6.91 10.97 -2.79
C LEU A 106 8.35 10.77 -3.31
N SER A 107 8.53 10.44 -4.59
CA SER A 107 9.82 10.01 -5.15
C SER A 107 10.92 11.07 -5.03
N ASP A 108 10.60 12.35 -5.21
CA ASP A 108 11.53 13.47 -5.00
C ASP A 108 11.96 13.61 -3.54
N ALA A 109 11.03 13.37 -2.60
CA ALA A 109 11.33 13.35 -1.17
C ALA A 109 12.26 12.18 -0.82
N MET A 110 11.90 11.00 -1.30
CA MET A 110 12.62 9.75 -1.05
C MET A 110 14.02 9.77 -1.67
N ARG A 111 14.19 10.30 -2.88
CA ARG A 111 15.51 10.47 -3.52
C ARG A 111 16.43 11.36 -2.72
N ARG A 112 15.90 12.44 -2.11
CA ARG A 112 16.69 13.34 -1.24
C ARG A 112 17.13 12.66 0.06
N ILE A 113 16.36 11.71 0.57
CA ILE A 113 16.58 11.08 1.87
C ILE A 113 17.41 9.80 1.74
N ILE A 114 17.03 8.89 0.85
CA ILE A 114 17.57 7.52 0.75
C ILE A 114 18.52 7.37 -0.45
N GLY A 115 18.63 8.39 -1.31
CA GLY A 115 19.36 8.30 -2.57
C GLY A 115 18.59 7.53 -3.66
N THR A 116 19.24 7.29 -4.80
CA THR A 116 18.68 6.54 -5.93
C THR A 116 18.77 5.03 -5.68
N SER A 117 17.84 4.47 -4.91
CA SER A 117 17.74 3.01 -4.77
C SER A 117 16.38 2.55 -5.27
N ASP A 118 16.17 2.53 -6.58
CA ASP A 118 14.95 2.00 -7.22
C ASP A 118 15.09 0.48 -7.48
N GLY A 119 15.34 -0.31 -6.43
CA GLY A 119 15.60 -1.75 -6.57
C GLY A 119 15.06 -2.63 -5.44
N PRO A 120 15.23 -3.97 -5.56
CA PRO A 120 14.76 -4.98 -4.60
C PRO A 120 15.28 -4.80 -3.16
N ALA A 121 16.31 -3.97 -2.99
CA ALA A 121 16.89 -3.58 -1.71
C ALA A 121 16.05 -2.53 -0.94
N GLN A 122 14.95 -2.01 -1.52
CA GLN A 122 14.11 -1.04 -0.80
C GLN A 122 13.41 -1.69 0.42
N PRO A 123 13.41 -1.00 1.57
CA PRO A 123 12.65 -1.43 2.74
C PRO A 123 11.17 -1.68 2.38
N GLY A 124 10.66 -2.88 2.64
CA GLY A 124 9.26 -3.24 2.39
C GLY A 124 8.99 -4.00 1.09
N TYR A 125 9.94 -4.04 0.14
CA TYR A 125 9.76 -4.81 -1.10
C TYR A 125 9.48 -6.29 -0.83
N ALA A 126 10.27 -6.92 0.05
CA ALA A 126 10.08 -8.32 0.45
C ALA A 126 8.67 -8.59 1.01
N ARG A 127 8.12 -7.70 1.84
CA ARG A 127 6.77 -7.87 2.39
C ARG A 127 5.68 -7.75 1.33
N VAL A 128 5.89 -6.90 0.32
CA VAL A 128 4.96 -6.81 -0.83
C VAL A 128 5.00 -8.10 -1.63
N ILE A 129 6.18 -8.69 -1.84
CA ILE A 129 6.33 -10.01 -2.49
C ILE A 129 5.59 -11.10 -1.70
N GLU A 130 5.79 -11.17 -0.38
CA GLU A 130 5.10 -12.13 0.49
C GLU A 130 3.56 -11.99 0.41
N ALA A 131 3.05 -10.76 0.31
CA ALA A 131 1.62 -10.50 0.14
C ALA A 131 1.11 -11.02 -1.22
N ILE A 132 1.87 -10.81 -2.29
CA ILE A 132 1.54 -11.34 -3.63
C ILE A 132 1.53 -12.86 -3.60
N GLU A 133 2.57 -13.49 -3.07
CA GLU A 133 2.68 -14.94 -2.94
C GLU A 133 1.49 -15.52 -2.17
N THR A 134 1.09 -14.88 -1.07
CA THR A 134 -0.06 -15.27 -0.27
C THR A 134 -1.36 -15.25 -1.09
N LEU A 135 -1.60 -14.18 -1.85
CA LEU A 135 -2.78 -14.03 -2.69
C LEU A 135 -2.78 -15.03 -3.85
N LEU A 136 -1.66 -15.20 -4.55
CA LEU A 136 -1.53 -16.16 -5.65
C LEU A 136 -1.71 -17.59 -5.16
N ALA A 137 -1.12 -17.95 -4.02
CA ALA A 137 -1.30 -19.28 -3.43
C ALA A 137 -2.77 -19.57 -3.05
N ALA A 138 -3.50 -18.58 -2.54
CA ALA A 138 -4.93 -18.72 -2.29
C ALA A 138 -5.73 -18.90 -3.59
N ASN A 139 -5.40 -18.14 -4.63
CA ASN A 139 -6.06 -18.23 -5.92
C ASN A 139 -5.82 -19.58 -6.62
N HIS A 140 -4.58 -20.09 -6.58
CA HIS A 140 -4.20 -21.41 -7.08
C HIS A 140 -4.95 -22.53 -6.35
N ARG A 141 -5.00 -22.49 -5.01
CA ARG A 141 -5.76 -23.48 -4.22
C ARG A 141 -7.25 -23.48 -4.53
N ALA A 142 -7.82 -22.31 -4.78
CA ALA A 142 -9.23 -22.16 -5.14
C ALA A 142 -9.51 -22.45 -6.63
N GLY A 143 -8.47 -22.65 -7.45
CA GLY A 143 -8.62 -22.83 -8.89
C GLY A 143 -9.19 -21.59 -9.61
N THR A 144 -8.97 -20.40 -9.05
CA THR A 144 -9.54 -19.15 -9.58
C THR A 144 -8.64 -18.40 -10.54
N ILE A 145 -7.38 -18.84 -10.66
CA ILE A 145 -6.42 -18.42 -11.68
C ILE A 145 -5.87 -19.65 -12.40
N ARG A 146 -5.29 -19.42 -13.58
CA ARG A 146 -4.64 -20.46 -14.38
C ARG A 146 -3.45 -21.09 -13.66
N PRO A 147 -3.23 -22.41 -13.83
CA PRO A 147 -2.09 -23.09 -13.24
C PRO A 147 -0.77 -22.61 -13.86
N GLY A 148 0.32 -22.76 -13.10
CA GLY A 148 1.68 -22.46 -13.56
C GLY A 148 2.08 -20.98 -13.49
N LEU A 149 1.19 -20.10 -13.02
CA LEU A 149 1.48 -18.68 -12.87
C LEU A 149 2.37 -18.41 -11.65
N THR A 150 3.50 -17.76 -11.87
CA THR A 150 4.48 -17.44 -10.82
C THR A 150 4.31 -16.00 -10.30
N THR A 151 4.93 -15.71 -9.16
CA THR A 151 5.02 -14.34 -8.62
C THR A 151 5.73 -13.40 -9.60
N ASP A 152 6.77 -13.88 -10.28
CA ASP A 152 7.51 -13.07 -11.26
C ASP A 152 6.66 -12.74 -12.50
N ASP A 153 5.90 -13.72 -13.01
CA ASP A 153 4.96 -13.48 -14.12
C ASP A 153 3.94 -12.40 -13.75
N PHE A 154 3.42 -12.48 -12.52
CA PHE A 154 2.46 -11.53 -12.00
C PHE A 154 3.07 -10.13 -11.91
N LEU A 155 4.25 -9.98 -11.30
CA LEU A 155 4.97 -8.70 -11.18
C LEU A 155 5.23 -8.07 -12.54
N LEU A 156 5.66 -8.86 -13.52
CA LEU A 156 5.88 -8.41 -14.90
C LEU A 156 4.57 -7.96 -15.55
N ALA A 157 3.47 -8.71 -15.36
CA ALA A 157 2.16 -8.36 -15.91
C ALA A 157 1.62 -7.03 -15.38
N ILE A 158 1.88 -6.72 -14.10
CA ILE A 158 1.44 -5.46 -13.48
C ILE A 158 2.49 -4.34 -13.57
N ALA A 159 3.68 -4.58 -14.14
CA ALA A 159 4.78 -3.61 -14.10
C ALA A 159 4.42 -2.22 -14.67
N GLY A 160 3.46 -2.17 -15.60
CA GLY A 160 2.95 -0.93 -16.17
C GLY A 160 2.32 0.04 -15.15
N ILE A 161 1.88 -0.43 -13.98
CA ILE A 161 1.30 0.45 -12.94
C ILE A 161 2.32 1.45 -12.39
N TRP A 162 3.61 1.11 -12.41
CA TRP A 162 4.69 1.99 -11.96
C TRP A 162 4.94 3.16 -12.92
N GLN A 163 4.36 3.12 -14.12
CA GLN A 163 4.47 4.18 -15.14
C GLN A 163 3.26 5.11 -15.14
N LEU A 164 2.32 4.94 -14.21
CA LEU A 164 1.14 5.80 -14.12
C LEU A 164 1.52 7.20 -13.64
N ASP A 165 1.03 8.21 -14.35
CA ASP A 165 1.19 9.61 -13.95
C ASP A 165 0.12 9.99 -12.93
N ALA A 166 0.56 10.34 -11.71
CA ALA A 166 -0.29 10.80 -10.62
C ALA A 166 -1.14 12.04 -10.98
N ARG A 167 -0.74 12.83 -11.99
CA ARG A 167 -1.41 14.06 -12.43
C ARG A 167 -2.49 13.83 -13.49
N ALA A 168 -2.59 12.62 -14.03
CA ALA A 168 -3.59 12.22 -15.01
C ALA A 168 -4.76 11.45 -14.35
N ASP A 169 -5.75 11.03 -15.15
CA ASP A 169 -6.80 10.08 -14.73
C ASP A 169 -6.21 8.66 -14.59
N TRP A 170 -5.32 8.51 -13.61
CA TRP A 170 -4.60 7.27 -13.35
C TRP A 170 -5.54 6.19 -12.81
N GLN A 171 -6.63 6.57 -12.11
CA GLN A 171 -7.58 5.63 -11.52
C GLN A 171 -8.33 4.85 -12.58
N ALA A 172 -8.87 5.53 -13.60
CA ALA A 172 -9.56 4.84 -14.67
C ALA A 172 -8.58 3.98 -15.49
N ARG A 173 -7.36 4.48 -15.71
CA ARG A 173 -6.32 3.75 -16.45
C ARG A 173 -5.83 2.51 -15.69
N SER A 174 -5.55 2.62 -14.39
CA SER A 174 -5.11 1.51 -13.55
C SER A 174 -6.19 0.43 -13.47
N THR A 175 -7.45 0.84 -13.29
CA THR A 175 -8.61 -0.07 -13.26
C THR A 175 -8.65 -0.92 -14.53
N ARG A 176 -8.64 -0.29 -15.71
CA ARG A 176 -8.67 -1.02 -16.99
C ARG A 176 -7.48 -1.96 -17.18
N LEU A 177 -6.27 -1.53 -16.80
CA LEU A 177 -5.07 -2.37 -16.92
C LEU A 177 -5.11 -3.57 -15.98
N LEU A 178 -5.53 -3.37 -14.73
CA LEU A 178 -5.61 -4.43 -13.73
C LEU A 178 -6.76 -5.40 -14.01
N ASP A 179 -7.88 -4.92 -14.57
CA ASP A 179 -8.95 -5.78 -15.07
C ASP A 179 -8.43 -6.68 -16.21
N LEU A 180 -7.71 -6.11 -17.17
CA LEU A 180 -7.08 -6.86 -18.26
C LEU A 180 -6.12 -7.95 -17.73
N VAL A 181 -5.30 -7.61 -16.73
CA VAL A 181 -4.42 -8.59 -16.08
C VAL A 181 -5.27 -9.69 -15.43
N MET A 182 -6.26 -9.35 -14.61
CA MET A 182 -7.11 -10.34 -13.93
C MET A 182 -7.87 -11.25 -14.90
N ASP A 183 -8.35 -10.73 -16.02
CA ASP A 183 -8.98 -11.53 -17.07
C ASP A 183 -7.99 -12.53 -17.67
N GLY A 184 -6.75 -12.09 -17.92
CA GLY A 184 -5.66 -12.97 -18.35
C GLY A 184 -5.26 -14.02 -17.31
N LEU A 185 -5.29 -13.70 -16.02
CA LEU A 185 -5.04 -14.65 -14.93
C LEU A 185 -6.16 -15.71 -14.83
N ARG A 186 -7.42 -15.30 -15.04
CA ARG A 186 -8.59 -16.19 -14.99
C ARG A 186 -8.73 -17.07 -16.23
N ALA A 187 -8.18 -16.64 -17.37
CA ALA A 187 -8.24 -17.39 -18.61
C ALA A 187 -7.57 -18.77 -18.46
N GLY A 188 -8.37 -19.84 -18.52
CA GLY A 188 -7.91 -21.22 -18.32
C GLY A 188 -7.83 -21.67 -16.86
N ALA A 189 -8.41 -20.89 -15.93
CA ALA A 189 -8.63 -21.35 -14.57
C ALA A 189 -9.51 -22.62 -14.56
N PRO A 190 -9.16 -23.66 -13.78
CA PRO A 190 -9.97 -24.86 -13.70
C PRO A 190 -11.36 -24.49 -13.19
N ALA A 191 -12.42 -24.89 -13.91
CA ALA A 191 -13.79 -24.55 -13.56
C ALA A 191 -14.04 -24.76 -12.06
N ARG A 192 -14.55 -23.71 -11.39
CA ARG A 192 -14.80 -23.71 -9.94
C ARG A 192 -15.60 -24.96 -9.59
N ARG A 193 -15.00 -25.90 -8.87
CA ARG A 193 -15.74 -27.04 -8.32
C ARG A 193 -16.69 -26.47 -7.28
N VAL A 194 -17.93 -26.20 -7.69
CA VAL A 194 -19.01 -25.93 -6.75
C VAL A 194 -19.27 -27.26 -6.06
N SER A 195 -18.77 -27.42 -4.83
CA SER A 195 -19.21 -28.52 -3.99
C SER A 195 -20.71 -28.31 -3.70
N PRO A 196 -21.55 -29.34 -3.87
CA PRO A 196 -22.99 -29.27 -3.65
C PRO A 196 -23.35 -29.02 -2.17
#